data_AF-A0A3P7FTY1-F1
#
_entry.id   AF-A0A3P7FTY1-F1
#
_cell.length_a   1.000
_cell.length_b   1.000
_cell.length_c   1.000
_cell.angle_alpha   90.00
_cell.angle_beta   90.00
_cell.angle_gamma   90.00
#
_symmetry.space_group_name_H-M   'P 1'
#
loop_
_entity.id
_entity.type
_entity.pdbx_description
1 polymer ?
#
loop_
_entity_poly.entity_id
_entity_poly.type
_entity_poly.pdbx_seq_one_letter_code
_entity_poly.pdbx_strand_id
1 'polypeptide(L)'
;MPKTLCVHYMKICDGIDDCGDGSDEMNCGEDELVTLANDNSESLSEIATGSCKPDQFRCENGKCIAQVDHCNHKYDCDDGTDEITCEYFVQALQQARRTTMHPDEIIPIYATTTEQQKFDQVEDDRGRQIQEEEQERLRGEKEQKEQEQKRLRQEQERQRYEQERRHEEEEQRRREEERERLKQEKEQQEILRQEQERERQEYERRREEEEQRQRGEERERAEHERIRQEYYENERQRQEIEQRQKEYGKEEDVEEQESAEREEHERQYGEEERLRQEQERQEHERRREEEQRQQEERERLRQQKEQEEEQHERLRQEQERERQEHERRREEEEQRQRERVGQGRTTQEYYENEKQKQEIEQQRRGNGYEEEQENGQEQDERNRQEQEKIRQELELERQEKGQKIEEEEHERHEIFDKKQENYEEEEQHQRQPEEEEEELKRKRKEEEEKEDRRRLEEDNRRLEEDRRRLDEDHRHLEELSRIDQKMKPEKEGGKSEGYEKHQLTVDGVRIRENEKKQRQLELEHYGLDKGNQVS
;
A
#
# COMPACT_ATOMS: atom_id res chain seq x y z
N MET A 1 64.11 -30.98 57.20
CA MET A 1 63.07 -31.69 57.97
C MET A 1 62.82 -33.02 57.26
N PRO A 2 62.80 -34.18 57.96
CA PRO A 2 62.21 -35.38 57.36
C PRO A 2 60.75 -35.06 57.04
N LYS A 3 60.25 -35.56 55.91
CA LYS A 3 59.05 -35.09 55.22
C LYS A 3 57.81 -35.21 56.12
N THR A 4 57.39 -34.11 56.74
CA THR A 4 56.08 -34.01 57.38
C THR A 4 55.03 -33.98 56.27
N LEU A 5 54.40 -35.12 55.98
CA LEU A 5 53.25 -35.20 55.09
C LEU A 5 52.02 -34.77 55.90
N CYS A 6 51.34 -33.69 55.49
CA CYS A 6 50.09 -33.29 56.12
C CYS A 6 48.99 -34.23 55.65
N VAL A 7 48.39 -34.96 56.57
CA VAL A 7 47.21 -35.80 56.32
C VAL A 7 46.00 -35.13 56.96
N HIS A 8 44.84 -35.22 56.31
CA HIS A 8 43.58 -34.70 56.86
C HIS A 8 43.25 -35.43 58.17
N TYR A 9 42.76 -34.72 59.18
CA TYR A 9 42.57 -35.26 60.52
C TYR A 9 41.64 -36.50 60.61
N MET A 10 40.72 -36.64 59.64
CA MET A 10 39.85 -37.82 59.49
C MET A 10 40.60 -39.11 59.12
N LYS A 11 41.88 -38.99 58.75
CA LYS A 11 42.75 -40.09 58.34
C LYS A 11 43.65 -40.60 59.46
N ILE A 12 43.49 -40.07 60.67
CA ILE A 12 44.17 -40.61 61.84
C ILE A 12 43.36 -41.83 62.30
N CYS A 13 44.02 -42.99 62.42
CA CYS A 13 43.42 -44.25 62.81
C CYS A 13 42.30 -44.71 61.86
N ASP A 14 42.45 -44.47 60.56
CA ASP A 14 41.49 -44.93 59.54
C ASP A 14 41.85 -46.31 58.97
N GLY A 15 42.95 -46.90 59.45
CA GLY A 15 43.46 -48.21 59.04
C GLY A 15 44.43 -48.15 57.86
N ILE A 16 44.74 -46.96 57.34
CA ILE A 16 45.61 -46.74 56.18
C ILE A 16 46.80 -45.86 56.59
N ASP A 17 48.02 -46.31 56.31
CA ASP A 17 49.24 -45.51 56.48
C ASP A 17 49.32 -44.44 55.38
N ASP A 18 48.60 -43.32 55.57
CA ASP A 18 48.57 -42.20 54.65
C ASP A 18 49.83 -41.33 54.77
N CYS A 19 50.45 -41.30 55.96
CA CYS A 19 51.69 -40.55 56.19
C CYS A 19 52.95 -41.25 55.66
N GLY A 20 52.88 -42.56 55.39
CA GLY A 20 53.96 -43.41 54.87
C GLY A 20 55.02 -43.82 55.90
N ASP A 21 54.93 -43.30 57.13
CA ASP A 21 55.73 -43.72 58.27
C ASP A 21 54.91 -44.40 59.39
N GLY A 22 53.60 -44.57 59.16
CA GLY A 22 52.63 -45.20 60.04
C GLY A 22 52.17 -44.34 61.21
N SER A 23 52.64 -43.10 61.34
CA SER A 23 52.38 -42.22 62.49
C SER A 23 50.90 -41.88 62.72
N ASP A 24 50.10 -41.83 61.66
CA ASP A 24 48.64 -41.66 61.70
C ASP A 24 47.90 -42.88 62.29
N GLU A 25 48.51 -44.06 62.19
CA GLU A 25 48.00 -45.32 62.72
C GLU A 25 48.67 -45.72 64.06
N MET A 26 49.63 -44.92 64.54
CA MET A 26 50.20 -45.09 65.87
C MET A 26 49.30 -44.45 66.93
N ASN A 27 49.19 -45.11 68.09
CA ASN A 27 48.53 -44.57 69.29
C ASN A 27 47.00 -44.47 69.25
N CYS A 28 46.32 -45.33 68.47
CA CYS A 28 44.86 -45.45 68.38
C CYS A 28 44.18 -46.10 69.62
N GLY A 29 44.88 -46.20 70.74
CA GLY A 29 44.45 -46.88 71.95
C GLY A 29 43.52 -46.03 72.83
N GLU A 30 42.53 -46.69 73.42
CA GLU A 30 41.44 -46.12 74.20
C GLU A 30 41.86 -45.53 75.57
N ASP A 31 43.10 -45.78 76.00
CA ASP A 31 43.43 -45.79 77.43
C ASP A 31 43.86 -44.42 78.01
N GLU A 32 43.88 -43.33 77.23
CA GLU A 32 44.21 -42.00 77.79
C GLU A 32 43.23 -40.85 77.49
N LEU A 33 42.19 -41.02 76.68
CA LEU A 33 41.25 -39.90 76.39
C LEU A 33 39.93 -39.95 77.19
N VAL A 34 39.60 -41.09 77.80
CA VAL A 34 38.43 -41.18 78.69
C VAL A 34 38.71 -40.54 80.07
N THR A 35 39.97 -40.22 80.38
CA THR A 35 40.34 -39.51 81.62
C THR A 35 40.21 -37.99 81.52
N LEU A 36 40.03 -37.40 80.33
CA LEU A 36 39.88 -35.94 80.21
C LEU A 36 38.44 -35.44 80.34
N ALA A 37 37.45 -36.29 80.06
CA ALA A 37 36.05 -35.84 80.06
C ALA A 37 35.32 -36.02 81.40
N ASN A 38 35.82 -36.85 82.34
CA ASN A 38 34.98 -37.31 83.46
C ASN A 38 35.62 -37.34 84.86
N ASP A 39 36.86 -36.87 85.08
CA ASP A 39 37.34 -36.65 86.45
C ASP A 39 37.11 -35.20 86.90
N ASN A 40 35.93 -35.04 87.49
CA ASN A 40 35.56 -33.94 88.39
C ASN A 40 36.50 -33.92 89.61
N SER A 41 37.63 -33.25 89.53
CA SER A 41 38.41 -32.94 90.73
C SER A 41 39.25 -31.68 90.57
N GLU A 42 38.63 -30.52 90.85
CA GLU A 42 39.18 -29.49 91.76
C GLU A 42 40.66 -29.09 91.57
N SER A 43 41.13 -29.02 90.31
CA SER A 43 42.38 -28.34 89.96
C SER A 43 42.25 -27.49 88.70
N LEU A 44 41.01 -27.10 88.35
CA LEU A 44 40.73 -26.06 87.36
C LEU A 44 40.65 -24.65 88.00
N SER A 45 40.75 -24.54 89.33
CA SER A 45 40.64 -23.28 90.07
C SER A 45 41.97 -22.69 90.56
N GLU A 46 43.07 -23.45 90.60
CA GLU A 46 44.30 -23.00 91.28
C GLU A 46 45.44 -22.52 90.36
N ILE A 47 45.31 -22.58 89.03
CA ILE A 47 46.16 -21.79 88.11
C ILE A 47 45.34 -20.61 87.60
N ALA A 48 45.02 -19.76 88.56
CA ALA A 48 44.42 -18.45 88.39
C ALA A 48 45.17 -17.61 87.33
N THR A 49 44.40 -16.98 86.45
CA THR A 49 44.63 -15.61 85.97
C THR A 49 45.99 -15.28 85.31
N GLY A 50 46.67 -16.26 84.71
CA GLY A 50 48.09 -16.10 84.36
C GLY A 50 48.53 -16.11 82.90
N SER A 51 47.85 -16.76 81.95
CA SER A 51 48.51 -17.01 80.64
C SER A 51 47.75 -16.57 79.39
N CYS A 52 46.45 -16.83 79.27
CA CYS A 52 45.69 -16.47 78.07
C CYS A 52 44.67 -15.38 78.34
N LYS A 53 44.49 -14.48 77.37
CA LYS A 53 43.40 -13.50 77.40
C LYS A 53 42.04 -14.21 77.28
N PRO A 54 40.93 -13.60 77.75
CA PRO A 54 39.60 -14.22 77.65
C PRO A 54 39.11 -14.48 76.20
N ASP A 55 39.74 -13.86 75.21
CA ASP A 55 39.53 -14.07 73.77
C ASP A 55 40.57 -15.02 73.13
N GLN A 56 41.27 -15.81 73.93
CA GLN A 56 42.28 -16.76 73.49
C GLN A 56 41.98 -18.17 74.00
N PHE A 57 42.17 -19.15 73.13
CA PHE A 57 42.15 -20.57 73.48
C PHE A 57 43.55 -21.00 73.97
N ARG A 58 43.58 -21.86 74.98
CA ARG A 58 44.83 -22.38 75.55
C ARG A 58 45.06 -23.80 75.06
N CYS A 59 46.09 -24.01 74.26
CA CYS A 59 46.60 -25.32 73.89
C CYS A 59 46.99 -26.13 75.13
N GLU A 60 47.04 -27.45 75.03
CA GLU A 60 47.42 -28.31 76.15
C GLU A 60 48.88 -28.09 76.59
N ASN A 61 49.77 -27.78 75.65
CA ASN A 61 51.15 -27.37 75.88
C ASN A 61 51.28 -26.01 76.61
N GLY A 62 50.17 -25.29 76.81
CA GLY A 62 50.07 -24.03 77.54
C GLY A 62 50.24 -22.77 76.69
N LYS A 63 50.44 -22.87 75.38
CA LYS A 63 50.44 -21.76 74.43
C LYS A 63 49.01 -21.20 74.26
N CYS A 64 48.90 -19.91 74.01
CA CYS A 64 47.62 -19.25 73.77
C CYS A 64 47.48 -18.88 72.29
N ILE A 65 46.43 -19.34 71.64
CA ILE A 65 46.03 -18.97 70.27
C ILE A 65 44.76 -18.11 70.34
N ALA A 66 44.35 -17.45 69.25
CA ALA A 66 43.11 -16.68 69.27
C ALA A 66 41.91 -17.64 69.39
N GLN A 67 40.83 -17.22 70.02
CA GLN A 67 39.61 -18.05 70.11
C GLN A 67 39.03 -18.41 68.74
N VAL A 68 39.31 -17.60 67.71
CA VAL A 68 38.93 -17.85 66.31
C VAL A 68 39.78 -18.91 65.63
N ASP A 69 40.93 -19.25 66.21
CA ASP A 69 41.85 -20.27 65.72
C ASP A 69 41.56 -21.65 66.32
N HIS A 70 40.56 -21.75 67.21
CA HIS A 70 40.09 -23.02 67.76
C HIS A 70 38.93 -23.57 66.91
N CYS A 71 39.04 -24.82 66.47
CA CYS A 71 38.11 -25.48 65.56
C CYS A 71 38.00 -24.82 64.18
N ASN A 72 39.10 -24.29 63.65
CA ASN A 72 39.14 -23.60 62.36
C ASN A 72 39.62 -24.50 61.19
N HIS A 73 39.80 -25.80 61.44
CA HIS A 73 40.37 -26.81 60.54
C HIS A 73 41.86 -26.65 60.22
N LYS A 74 42.61 -25.92 61.05
CA LYS A 74 44.06 -25.76 60.98
C LYS A 74 44.65 -25.97 62.36
N TYR A 75 45.74 -26.73 62.44
CA TYR A 75 46.48 -26.89 63.68
C TYR A 75 47.34 -25.66 63.94
N ASP A 76 46.84 -24.73 64.75
CA ASP A 76 47.53 -23.54 65.23
C ASP A 76 48.26 -23.80 66.56
N CYS A 77 47.83 -24.80 67.32
CA CYS A 77 48.57 -25.36 68.44
C CYS A 77 49.67 -26.33 67.97
N ASP A 78 50.86 -26.24 68.58
CA ASP A 78 51.99 -27.12 68.23
C ASP A 78 51.74 -28.60 68.63
N ASP A 79 50.75 -28.84 69.50
CA ASP A 79 50.25 -30.17 69.91
C ASP A 79 48.94 -30.58 69.21
N GLY A 80 48.38 -29.71 68.35
CA GLY A 80 47.13 -29.91 67.62
C GLY A 80 45.84 -29.91 68.46
N THR A 81 45.93 -29.53 69.74
CA THR A 81 44.82 -29.65 70.71
C THR A 81 43.62 -28.75 70.42
N ASP A 82 43.84 -27.71 69.63
CA ASP A 82 42.84 -26.79 69.12
C ASP A 82 41.85 -27.39 68.11
N GLU A 83 42.22 -28.49 67.45
CA GLU A 83 41.36 -29.13 66.45
C GLU A 83 40.90 -30.54 66.86
N ILE A 84 41.70 -31.28 67.64
CA ILE A 84 41.35 -32.65 68.06
C ILE A 84 40.22 -32.71 69.09
N THR A 85 39.93 -31.61 69.77
CA THR A 85 38.85 -31.51 70.78
C THR A 85 37.52 -31.08 70.18
N CYS A 86 37.51 -30.71 68.90
CA CYS A 86 36.33 -30.22 68.20
C CYS A 86 35.34 -31.33 67.87
N GLU A 87 34.05 -30.99 67.86
CA GLU A 87 32.97 -31.96 67.63
C GLU A 87 33.12 -32.71 66.30
N TYR A 88 33.54 -32.01 65.24
CA TYR A 88 33.75 -32.60 63.93
C TYR A 88 34.87 -33.68 63.97
N PHE A 89 35.93 -33.47 64.76
CA PHE A 89 37.07 -34.38 64.88
C PHE A 89 36.67 -35.61 65.70
N VAL A 90 35.92 -35.40 66.77
CA VAL A 90 35.35 -36.49 67.57
C VAL A 90 34.40 -37.35 66.72
N GLN A 91 33.58 -36.73 65.88
CA GLN A 91 32.69 -37.46 64.96
C GLN A 91 33.47 -38.26 63.90
N ALA A 92 34.57 -37.70 63.37
CA ALA A 92 35.51 -38.38 62.47
C ALA A 92 35.99 -39.71 63.06
N LEU A 93 36.56 -39.62 64.26
CA LEU A 93 37.12 -40.77 64.96
C LEU A 93 36.06 -41.81 65.27
N GLN A 94 34.84 -41.38 65.62
CA GLN A 94 33.72 -42.29 65.83
C GLN A 94 33.29 -43.01 64.54
N GLN A 95 33.34 -42.33 63.39
CA GLN A 95 33.01 -42.95 62.09
C GLN A 95 34.10 -43.94 61.65
N ALA A 96 35.38 -43.57 61.77
CA ALA A 96 36.50 -44.47 61.48
C ALA A 96 36.47 -45.73 62.38
N ARG A 97 36.09 -45.58 63.66
CA ARG A 97 35.89 -46.72 64.58
C ARG A 97 34.74 -47.65 64.19
N ARG A 98 33.79 -47.22 63.36
CA ARG A 98 32.72 -48.12 62.88
C ARG A 98 33.18 -48.99 61.72
N THR A 99 34.26 -48.63 61.03
CA THR A 99 34.83 -49.39 59.92
C THR A 99 36.04 -50.23 60.30
N THR A 100 36.52 -50.15 61.55
CA THR A 100 37.56 -51.04 62.07
C THR A 100 37.04 -52.47 62.17
N MET A 101 37.12 -53.19 61.05
CA MET A 101 37.13 -54.65 60.99
C MET A 101 38.37 -55.13 61.75
N HIS A 102 38.18 -56.13 62.62
CA HIS A 102 39.23 -56.72 63.42
C HIS A 102 40.37 -57.22 62.51
N PRO A 103 41.66 -57.10 62.90
CA PRO A 103 42.80 -57.43 62.03
C PRO A 103 42.77 -58.84 61.42
N ASP A 104 42.02 -59.77 62.03
CA ASP A 104 41.85 -61.14 61.53
C ASP A 104 40.85 -61.24 60.35
N GLU A 105 40.06 -60.21 60.08
CA GLU A 105 39.14 -60.13 58.93
C GLU A 105 39.76 -59.41 57.72
N ILE A 106 40.99 -58.88 57.87
CA ILE A 106 41.77 -58.33 56.76
C ILE A 106 42.33 -59.51 55.96
N ILE A 107 41.50 -60.09 55.09
CA ILE A 107 41.97 -61.04 54.08
C ILE A 107 42.93 -60.25 53.17
N PRO A 108 44.22 -60.63 53.07
CA PRO A 108 45.20 -59.88 52.30
C PRO A 108 44.72 -59.71 50.86
N ILE A 109 44.85 -58.50 50.32
CA ILE A 109 44.33 -58.08 48.99
C ILE A 109 44.79 -59.03 47.85
N TYR A 110 45.89 -59.77 48.05
CA TYR A 110 46.35 -60.77 47.09
C TYR A 110 45.67 -62.16 47.18
N ALA A 111 44.68 -62.33 48.05
CA ALA A 111 43.92 -63.58 48.23
C ALA A 111 42.47 -63.49 47.75
N THR A 112 42.09 -62.45 47.00
CA THR A 112 40.78 -62.39 46.34
C THR A 112 40.71 -63.47 45.27
N THR A 113 39.76 -64.39 45.43
CA THR A 113 39.53 -65.44 44.44
C THR A 113 38.95 -64.82 43.18
N THR A 114 39.18 -65.45 42.03
CA THR A 114 38.67 -65.05 40.72
C THR A 114 37.15 -64.85 40.67
N GLU A 115 36.39 -65.32 41.68
CA GLU A 115 34.95 -65.07 41.77
C GLU A 115 34.58 -63.70 42.32
N GLN A 116 35.38 -63.10 43.23
CA GLN A 116 35.13 -61.73 43.71
C GLN A 116 35.47 -60.69 42.65
N GLN A 117 36.57 -60.87 41.90
CA GLN A 117 36.90 -60.01 40.76
C GLN A 117 35.82 -60.02 39.67
N LYS A 118 35.04 -61.10 39.57
CA LYS A 118 33.89 -61.16 38.67
C LYS A 118 32.68 -60.43 39.22
N PHE A 119 32.53 -60.34 40.54
CA PHE A 119 31.41 -59.65 41.17
C PHE A 119 31.56 -58.13 41.08
N ASP A 120 32.75 -57.59 41.36
CA ASP A 120 33.03 -56.15 41.25
C ASP A 120 32.87 -55.63 39.81
N GLN A 121 33.23 -56.45 38.81
CA GLN A 121 33.03 -56.09 37.40
C GLN A 121 31.55 -55.95 37.02
N VAL A 122 30.65 -56.69 37.67
CA VAL A 122 29.21 -56.68 37.33
C VAL A 122 28.52 -55.42 37.85
N GLU A 123 28.87 -54.94 39.05
CA GLU A 123 28.29 -53.69 39.59
C GLU A 123 28.73 -52.45 38.79
N ASP A 124 30.01 -52.37 38.39
CA ASP A 124 30.53 -51.29 37.54
C ASP A 124 29.83 -51.24 36.16
N ASP A 125 29.56 -52.41 35.58
CA ASP A 125 28.85 -52.52 34.31
C ASP A 125 27.40 -52.04 34.43
N ARG A 126 26.75 -52.30 35.56
CA ARG A 126 25.37 -51.87 35.82
C ARG A 126 25.23 -50.37 36.08
N GLY A 127 26.19 -49.77 36.78
CA GLY A 127 26.25 -48.33 36.98
C GLY A 127 26.40 -47.56 35.65
N ARG A 128 27.24 -48.09 34.73
CA ARG A 128 27.35 -47.58 33.36
C ARG A 128 26.03 -47.69 32.60
N GLN A 129 25.34 -48.83 32.71
CA GLN A 129 24.07 -49.04 32.02
C GLN A 129 22.98 -48.03 32.45
N ILE A 130 22.84 -47.76 33.76
CA ILE A 130 21.84 -46.78 34.25
C ILE A 130 22.16 -45.36 33.75
N GLN A 131 23.44 -44.99 33.72
CA GLN A 131 23.86 -43.69 33.20
C GLN A 131 23.62 -43.57 31.69
N GLU A 132 23.87 -44.63 30.93
CA GLU A 132 23.54 -44.70 29.50
C GLU A 132 22.02 -44.55 29.28
N GLU A 133 21.19 -45.26 30.06
CA GLU A 133 19.72 -45.16 30.01
C GLU A 133 19.20 -43.75 30.37
N GLU A 134 19.79 -43.11 31.38
CA GLU A 134 19.42 -41.73 31.76
C GLU A 134 19.84 -40.71 30.69
N GLN A 135 21.03 -40.87 30.10
CA GLN A 135 21.48 -40.05 28.97
C GLN A 135 20.58 -40.22 27.75
N GLU A 136 20.17 -41.46 27.44
CA GLU A 136 19.21 -41.73 26.36
C GLU A 136 17.85 -41.07 26.62
N ARG A 137 17.33 -41.12 27.85
CA ARG A 137 16.09 -40.43 28.23
C ARG A 137 16.19 -38.92 28.03
N LEU A 138 17.25 -38.29 28.54
CA LEU A 138 17.48 -36.85 28.40
C LEU A 138 17.66 -36.45 26.92
N ARG A 139 18.34 -37.27 26.13
CA ARG A 139 18.47 -37.07 24.68
C ARG A 139 17.11 -37.15 24.00
N GLY A 140 16.29 -38.15 24.35
CA GLY A 140 14.92 -38.29 23.85
C GLY A 140 14.04 -37.07 24.18
N GLU A 141 14.09 -36.56 25.42
CA GLU A 141 13.37 -35.34 25.81
C GLU A 141 13.86 -34.09 25.04
N LYS A 142 15.16 -33.96 24.81
CA LYS A 142 15.73 -32.87 24.02
C LYS A 142 15.28 -32.94 22.56
N GLU A 143 15.32 -34.13 21.96
CA GLU A 143 14.84 -34.37 20.60
C GLU A 143 13.32 -34.09 20.48
N GLN A 144 12.52 -34.47 21.47
CA GLN A 144 11.08 -34.13 21.52
C GLN A 144 10.83 -32.63 21.60
N LYS A 145 11.55 -31.91 22.47
CA LYS A 145 11.45 -30.44 22.58
C LYS A 145 11.86 -29.74 21.29
N GLU A 146 12.92 -30.22 20.63
CA GLU A 146 13.36 -29.69 19.35
C GLU A 146 12.32 -29.93 18.23
N GLN A 147 11.72 -31.12 18.20
CA GLN A 147 10.62 -31.43 17.27
C GLN A 147 9.38 -30.56 17.53
N GLU A 148 9.01 -30.34 18.80
CA GLU A 148 7.90 -29.46 19.17
C GLU A 148 8.16 -28.01 18.75
N GLN A 149 9.36 -27.48 19.02
CA GLN A 149 9.75 -26.13 18.57
C GLN A 149 9.73 -26.01 17.04
N LYS A 150 10.22 -27.03 16.33
CA LYS A 150 10.19 -27.07 14.86
C LYS A 150 8.75 -27.03 14.34
N ARG A 151 7.83 -27.78 14.95
CA ARG A 151 6.39 -27.74 14.61
C ARG A 151 5.78 -26.38 14.87
N LEU A 152 6.07 -25.76 16.02
CA LEU A 152 5.57 -24.43 16.37
C LEU A 152 6.06 -23.37 15.38
N ARG A 153 7.34 -23.41 14.99
CA ARG A 153 7.91 -22.51 13.98
C ARG A 153 7.23 -22.68 12.62
N GLN A 154 7.03 -23.92 12.18
CA GLN A 154 6.30 -24.21 10.94
C GLN A 154 4.84 -23.75 10.98
N GLU A 155 4.19 -23.81 12.14
CA GLU A 155 2.83 -23.30 12.32
C GLU A 155 2.78 -21.77 12.27
N GLN A 156 3.73 -21.08 12.91
CA GLN A 156 3.85 -19.62 12.84
C GLN A 156 4.15 -19.12 11.42
N GLU A 157 5.05 -19.79 10.69
CA GLU A 157 5.36 -19.48 9.28
C GLU A 157 4.11 -19.67 8.39
N ARG A 158 3.35 -20.75 8.61
CA ARG A 158 2.07 -20.97 7.90
C ARG A 158 1.05 -19.87 8.19
N GLN A 159 0.90 -19.47 9.45
CA GLN A 159 -0.01 -18.39 9.83
C GLN A 159 0.40 -17.04 9.21
N ARG A 160 1.71 -16.74 9.16
CA ARG A 160 2.23 -15.55 8.47
C ARG A 160 1.90 -15.55 6.99
N TYR A 161 2.16 -16.67 6.32
CA TYR A 161 1.83 -16.84 4.90
C TYR A 161 0.32 -16.71 4.64
N GLU A 162 -0.52 -17.28 5.50
CA GLU A 162 -1.97 -17.15 5.39
C GLU A 162 -2.46 -15.71 5.62
N GLN A 163 -1.83 -14.96 6.53
CA GLN A 163 -2.13 -13.54 6.75
C GLN A 163 -1.71 -12.67 5.56
N GLU A 164 -0.50 -12.89 5.03
CA GLU A 164 0.01 -12.19 3.85
C GLU A 164 -0.88 -12.43 2.63
N ARG A 165 -1.26 -13.69 2.37
CA ARG A 165 -2.19 -14.03 1.29
C ARG A 165 -3.55 -13.34 1.46
N ARG A 166 -4.10 -13.27 2.68
CA ARG A 166 -5.37 -12.55 2.93
C ARG A 166 -5.22 -11.05 2.68
N HIS A 167 -4.09 -10.47 3.07
CA HIS A 167 -3.80 -9.06 2.83
C HIS A 167 -3.69 -8.77 1.32
N GLU A 168 -2.96 -9.60 0.57
CA GLU A 168 -2.84 -9.49 -0.89
C GLU A 168 -4.21 -9.62 -1.58
N GLU A 169 -5.04 -10.59 -1.16
CA GLU A 169 -6.40 -10.75 -1.68
C GLU A 169 -7.30 -9.54 -1.36
N GLU A 170 -7.18 -8.95 -0.17
CA GLU A 170 -7.89 -7.73 0.20
C GLU A 170 -7.41 -6.52 -0.61
N GLU A 171 -6.11 -6.38 -0.81
CA GLU A 171 -5.54 -5.32 -1.62
C GLU A 171 -5.96 -5.45 -3.08
N GLN A 172 -5.97 -6.67 -3.63
CA GLN A 172 -6.49 -6.94 -4.96
C GLN A 172 -7.97 -6.55 -5.07
N ARG A 173 -8.80 -6.92 -4.09
CA ARG A 173 -10.22 -6.50 -4.03
C ARG A 173 -10.36 -4.98 -4.01
N ARG A 174 -9.57 -4.26 -3.21
CA ARG A 174 -9.60 -2.79 -3.18
C ARG A 174 -9.21 -2.19 -4.54
N ARG A 175 -8.16 -2.71 -5.18
CA ARG A 175 -7.73 -2.27 -6.53
C ARG A 175 -8.80 -2.58 -7.59
N GLU A 176 -9.52 -3.69 -7.48
CA GLU A 176 -10.65 -4.03 -8.36
C GLU A 176 -11.85 -3.10 -8.15
N GLU A 177 -12.21 -2.83 -6.89
CA GLU A 177 -13.28 -1.87 -6.55
C GLU A 177 -12.95 -0.45 -7.03
N GLU A 178 -11.70 -0.01 -6.90
CA GLU A 178 -11.23 1.28 -7.40
C GLU A 178 -11.32 1.36 -8.94
N ARG A 179 -10.90 0.30 -9.64
CA ARG A 179 -11.04 0.24 -11.11
C ARG A 179 -12.50 0.31 -11.56
N GLU A 180 -13.41 -0.41 -10.88
CA GLU A 180 -14.84 -0.34 -11.20
C GLU A 180 -15.44 1.02 -10.84
N ARG A 181 -15.00 1.67 -9.75
CA ARG A 181 -15.40 3.06 -9.43
C ARG A 181 -14.96 4.04 -10.52
N LEU A 182 -13.70 3.97 -10.97
CA LEU A 182 -13.18 4.82 -12.05
C LEU A 182 -13.91 4.57 -13.38
N LYS A 183 -14.28 3.33 -13.66
CA LYS A 183 -15.07 2.97 -14.84
C LYS A 183 -16.49 3.55 -14.77
N GLN A 184 -17.15 3.45 -13.62
CA GLN A 184 -18.46 4.07 -13.39
C GLN A 184 -18.38 5.59 -13.49
N GLU A 185 -17.33 6.21 -12.95
CA GLU A 185 -17.13 7.66 -13.05
C GLU A 185 -16.96 8.11 -14.50
N LYS A 186 -16.16 7.40 -15.30
CA LYS A 186 -16.00 7.65 -16.74
C LYS A 186 -17.32 7.49 -17.50
N GLU A 187 -18.11 6.47 -17.17
CA GLU A 187 -19.44 6.26 -17.77
C GLU A 187 -20.41 7.40 -17.42
N GLN A 188 -20.41 7.85 -16.16
CA GLN A 188 -21.21 9.00 -15.72
C GLN A 188 -20.77 10.30 -16.40
N GLN A 189 -19.46 10.54 -16.55
CA GLN A 189 -18.92 11.69 -17.26
C GLN A 189 -19.30 11.66 -18.75
N GLU A 190 -19.28 10.48 -19.38
CA GLU A 190 -19.72 10.30 -20.77
C GLU A 190 -21.22 10.59 -20.93
N ILE A 191 -22.06 10.11 -20.02
CA ILE A 191 -23.51 10.41 -20.01
C ILE A 191 -23.72 11.92 -19.87
N LEU A 192 -23.03 12.57 -18.93
CA LEU A 192 -23.12 14.02 -18.74
C LEU A 192 -22.66 14.78 -19.99
N ARG A 193 -21.58 14.34 -20.63
CA ARG A 193 -21.10 14.95 -21.89
C ARG A 193 -22.13 14.82 -23.00
N GLN A 194 -22.75 13.65 -23.15
CA GLN A 194 -23.81 13.42 -24.14
C GLN A 194 -25.06 14.25 -23.83
N GLU A 195 -25.42 14.44 -22.57
CA GLU A 195 -26.53 15.30 -22.17
C GLU A 195 -26.25 16.77 -22.53
N GLN A 196 -25.06 17.29 -22.19
CA GLN A 196 -24.64 18.63 -22.57
C GLN A 196 -24.57 18.83 -24.09
N GLU A 197 -24.12 17.81 -24.84
CA GLU A 197 -24.08 17.85 -26.29
C GLU A 197 -25.49 17.87 -26.88
N ARG A 198 -26.42 17.08 -26.32
CA ARG A 198 -27.84 17.14 -26.71
C ARG A 198 -28.42 18.51 -26.43
N GLU A 199 -28.26 19.06 -25.23
CA GLU A 199 -28.74 20.40 -24.90
C GLU A 199 -28.18 21.47 -25.85
N ARG A 200 -26.89 21.38 -26.21
CA ARG A 200 -26.28 22.27 -27.21
C ARG A 200 -26.93 22.14 -28.57
N GLN A 201 -27.14 20.92 -29.05
CA GLN A 201 -27.83 20.65 -30.32
C GLN A 201 -29.29 21.13 -30.29
N GLU A 202 -29.99 21.01 -29.16
CA GLU A 202 -31.34 21.53 -28.99
C GLU A 202 -31.37 23.06 -29.02
N TYR A 203 -30.41 23.70 -28.37
CA TYR A 203 -30.24 25.15 -28.39
C TYR A 203 -29.96 25.64 -29.81
N GLU A 204 -29.03 25.02 -30.53
CA GLU A 204 -28.72 25.37 -31.92
C GLU A 204 -29.92 25.16 -32.84
N ARG A 205 -30.63 24.03 -32.72
CA ARG A 205 -31.86 23.77 -33.47
C ARG A 205 -32.92 24.85 -33.21
N ARG A 206 -33.16 25.22 -31.95
CA ARG A 206 -34.11 26.28 -31.59
C ARG A 206 -33.68 27.63 -32.16
N ARG A 207 -32.38 27.94 -32.14
CA ARG A 207 -31.82 29.16 -32.72
C ARG A 207 -32.04 29.21 -34.23
N GLU A 208 -31.77 28.10 -34.92
CA GLU A 208 -32.00 27.99 -36.37
C GLU A 208 -33.48 28.08 -36.74
N GLU A 209 -34.37 27.44 -35.98
CA GLU A 209 -35.83 27.55 -36.15
C GLU A 209 -36.32 28.99 -35.97
N GLU A 210 -35.79 29.72 -34.99
CA GLU A 210 -36.13 31.12 -34.73
C GLU A 210 -35.59 32.04 -35.84
N GLU A 211 -34.35 31.85 -36.27
CA GLU A 211 -33.80 32.56 -37.42
C GLU A 211 -34.59 32.28 -38.70
N GLN A 212 -35.03 31.03 -38.93
CA GLN A 212 -35.90 30.68 -40.06
C GLN A 212 -37.26 31.37 -39.97
N ARG A 213 -37.87 31.43 -38.78
CA ARG A 213 -39.12 32.15 -38.53
C ARG A 213 -38.96 33.64 -38.83
N GLN A 214 -37.89 34.27 -38.33
CA GLN A 214 -37.60 35.68 -38.59
C GLN A 214 -37.39 35.97 -40.09
N ARG A 215 -36.64 35.11 -40.80
CA ARG A 215 -36.48 35.21 -42.26
C ARG A 215 -37.81 35.03 -43.01
N GLY A 216 -38.69 34.16 -42.51
CA GLY A 216 -40.04 34.00 -43.03
C GLY A 216 -40.88 35.28 -42.88
N GLU A 217 -40.93 35.84 -41.68
CA GLU A 217 -41.63 37.09 -41.38
C GLU A 217 -41.06 38.29 -42.16
N GLU A 218 -39.75 38.34 -42.37
CA GLU A 218 -39.12 39.38 -43.19
C GLU A 218 -39.52 39.24 -44.67
N ARG A 219 -39.55 38.03 -45.22
CA ARG A 219 -40.03 37.77 -46.59
C ARG A 219 -41.49 38.17 -46.75
N GLU A 220 -42.36 37.81 -45.80
CA GLU A 220 -43.76 38.22 -45.82
C GLU A 220 -43.92 39.74 -45.74
N ARG A 221 -43.14 40.42 -44.87
CA ARG A 221 -43.12 41.89 -44.79
C ARG A 221 -42.67 42.52 -46.09
N ALA A 222 -41.61 41.99 -46.71
CA ALA A 222 -41.10 42.47 -47.98
C ALA A 222 -42.10 42.26 -49.12
N GLU A 223 -42.79 41.11 -49.15
CA GLU A 223 -43.84 40.82 -50.13
C GLU A 223 -45.04 41.76 -49.96
N HIS A 224 -45.49 41.98 -48.73
CA HIS A 224 -46.57 42.92 -48.45
C HIS A 224 -46.21 44.35 -48.82
N GLU A 225 -44.95 44.76 -48.60
CA GLU A 225 -44.45 46.07 -49.03
C GLU A 225 -44.36 46.18 -50.56
N ARG A 226 -43.93 45.12 -51.27
CA ARG A 226 -43.96 45.07 -52.73
C ARG A 226 -45.38 45.22 -53.29
N ILE A 227 -46.34 44.49 -52.74
CA ILE A 227 -47.76 44.60 -53.14
C ILE A 227 -48.29 46.02 -52.87
N ARG A 228 -47.93 46.62 -51.73
CA ARG A 228 -48.30 47.99 -51.39
C ARG A 228 -47.72 49.00 -52.39
N GLN A 229 -46.45 48.85 -52.76
CA GLN A 229 -45.80 49.70 -53.76
C GLN A 229 -46.43 49.54 -55.14
N GLU A 230 -46.70 48.31 -55.56
CA GLU A 230 -47.40 48.01 -56.82
C GLU A 230 -48.81 48.61 -56.84
N TYR A 231 -49.54 48.55 -55.73
CA TYR A 231 -50.84 49.21 -55.60
C TYR A 231 -50.73 50.72 -55.83
N TYR A 232 -49.78 51.40 -55.17
CA TYR A 232 -49.58 52.85 -55.34
C TYR A 232 -49.09 53.22 -56.74
N GLU A 233 -48.22 52.41 -57.34
CA GLU A 233 -47.72 52.61 -58.69
C GLU A 233 -48.85 52.48 -59.72
N ASN A 234 -49.68 51.44 -59.59
CA ASN A 234 -50.87 51.23 -60.42
C ASN A 234 -51.89 52.37 -60.26
N GLU A 235 -52.06 52.90 -59.06
CA GLU A 235 -52.95 54.04 -58.81
C GLU A 235 -52.39 55.33 -59.42
N ARG A 236 -51.08 55.55 -59.36
CA ARG A 236 -50.41 56.67 -60.05
C ARG A 236 -50.59 56.57 -61.57
N GLN A 237 -50.32 55.41 -62.16
CA GLN A 237 -50.51 55.18 -63.59
C GLN A 237 -51.97 55.37 -64.03
N ARG A 238 -52.94 54.91 -63.22
CA ARG A 238 -54.37 55.17 -63.49
C ARG A 238 -54.69 56.65 -63.53
N GLN A 239 -54.16 57.43 -62.58
CA GLN A 239 -54.34 58.89 -62.55
C GLN A 239 -53.67 59.57 -63.75
N GLU A 240 -52.46 59.14 -64.14
CA GLU A 240 -51.75 59.64 -65.32
C GLU A 240 -52.49 59.33 -66.63
N ILE A 241 -53.04 58.12 -66.77
CA ILE A 241 -53.88 57.74 -67.92
C ILE A 241 -55.16 58.59 -67.94
N GLU A 242 -55.82 58.78 -66.79
CA GLU A 242 -57.02 59.60 -66.70
C GLU A 242 -56.72 61.07 -67.05
N GLN A 243 -55.56 61.59 -66.65
CA GLN A 243 -55.09 62.92 -67.05
C GLN A 243 -54.78 62.99 -68.54
N ARG A 244 -54.06 62.02 -69.11
CA ARG A 244 -53.78 61.95 -70.54
C ARG A 244 -55.06 61.81 -71.37
N GLN A 245 -56.04 61.03 -70.93
CA GLN A 245 -57.34 60.91 -71.61
C GLN A 245 -58.14 62.22 -71.52
N LYS A 246 -57.97 63.00 -70.45
CA LYS A 246 -58.55 64.36 -70.36
C LYS A 246 -57.83 65.35 -71.28
N GLU A 247 -56.52 65.22 -71.48
CA GLU A 247 -55.73 66.10 -72.36
C GLU A 247 -55.86 65.74 -73.85
N TYR A 248 -55.87 64.46 -74.19
CA TYR A 248 -55.87 63.96 -75.57
C TYR A 248 -57.26 63.43 -75.95
N GLY A 249 -58.21 64.34 -76.00
CA GLY A 249 -59.30 64.19 -76.96
C GLY A 249 -58.75 64.35 -78.37
N LYS A 250 -58.59 63.21 -79.07
CA LYS A 250 -58.29 62.99 -80.52
C LYS A 250 -56.85 62.52 -80.80
N GLU A 251 -56.68 61.24 -81.14
CA GLU A 251 -56.29 60.75 -82.47
C GLU A 251 -55.98 59.23 -82.40
N GLU A 252 -56.45 58.51 -83.42
CA GLU A 252 -56.38 57.05 -83.61
C GLU A 252 -55.02 56.65 -84.25
N ASP A 253 -54.72 55.33 -84.22
CA ASP A 253 -53.60 54.61 -84.90
C ASP A 253 -52.32 54.34 -84.07
N VAL A 254 -52.37 53.38 -83.11
CA VAL A 254 -51.19 52.84 -82.37
C VAL A 254 -51.08 51.29 -82.43
N GLU A 255 -52.00 50.59 -83.11
CA GLU A 255 -52.07 49.11 -83.05
C GLU A 255 -50.86 48.37 -83.65
N GLU A 256 -50.07 48.97 -84.55
CA GLU A 256 -48.95 48.28 -85.19
C GLU A 256 -47.68 48.20 -84.30
N GLN A 257 -47.47 49.17 -83.39
CA GLN A 257 -46.33 49.15 -82.46
C GLN A 257 -46.53 48.13 -81.33
N GLU A 258 -47.76 48.00 -80.80
CA GLU A 258 -48.06 47.09 -79.69
C GLU A 258 -47.88 45.61 -80.08
N SER A 259 -48.13 45.27 -81.35
CA SER A 259 -47.90 43.90 -81.84
C SER A 259 -46.42 43.52 -81.86
N ALA A 260 -45.54 44.45 -82.24
CA ALA A 260 -44.10 44.20 -82.30
C ALA A 260 -43.49 44.05 -80.89
N GLU A 261 -43.94 44.87 -79.94
CA GLU A 261 -43.52 44.79 -78.53
C GLU A 261 -43.94 43.47 -77.88
N ARG A 262 -45.15 42.96 -78.18
CA ARG A 262 -45.59 41.64 -77.70
C ARG A 262 -44.72 40.50 -78.22
N GLU A 263 -44.39 40.49 -79.52
CA GLU A 263 -43.52 39.46 -80.09
C GLU A 263 -42.09 39.51 -79.50
N GLU A 264 -41.58 40.70 -79.17
CA GLU A 264 -40.27 40.84 -78.54
C GLU A 264 -40.30 40.36 -77.08
N HIS A 265 -41.36 40.68 -76.33
CA HIS A 265 -41.56 40.21 -74.97
C HIS A 265 -41.73 38.69 -74.89
N GLU A 266 -42.48 38.07 -75.82
CA GLU A 266 -42.59 36.60 -75.90
C GLU A 266 -41.24 35.93 -76.21
N ARG A 267 -40.38 36.55 -77.04
CA ARG A 267 -39.02 36.07 -77.28
C ARG A 267 -38.13 36.15 -76.04
N GLN A 268 -38.20 37.26 -75.29
CA GLN A 268 -37.44 37.45 -74.05
C GLN A 268 -37.88 36.45 -72.96
N TYR A 269 -39.18 36.28 -72.75
CA TYR A 269 -39.72 35.30 -71.81
C TYR A 269 -39.29 33.87 -72.16
N GLY A 270 -39.30 33.53 -73.45
CA GLY A 270 -38.81 32.23 -73.93
C GLY A 270 -37.30 32.04 -73.73
N GLU A 271 -36.50 33.10 -73.78
CA GLU A 271 -35.06 33.05 -73.46
C GLU A 271 -34.81 32.86 -71.96
N GLU A 272 -35.51 33.61 -71.11
CA GLU A 272 -35.43 33.49 -69.65
C GLU A 272 -35.86 32.10 -69.17
N GLU A 273 -36.93 31.54 -69.74
CA GLU A 273 -37.41 30.20 -69.39
C GLU A 273 -36.37 29.12 -69.77
N ARG A 274 -35.72 29.24 -70.93
CA ARG A 274 -34.63 28.33 -71.33
C ARG A 274 -33.44 28.40 -70.36
N LEU A 275 -33.03 29.62 -69.99
CA LEU A 275 -31.95 29.85 -69.02
C LEU A 275 -32.29 29.26 -67.65
N ARG A 276 -33.52 29.43 -67.18
CA ARG A 276 -33.99 28.86 -65.92
C ARG A 276 -33.97 27.33 -65.94
N GLN A 277 -34.49 26.71 -67.01
CA GLN A 277 -34.46 25.25 -67.17
C GLN A 277 -33.03 24.70 -67.28
N GLU A 278 -32.09 25.47 -67.83
CA GLU A 278 -30.66 25.10 -67.86
C GLU A 278 -30.02 25.19 -66.47
N GLN A 279 -30.31 26.24 -65.70
CA GLN A 279 -29.86 26.38 -64.31
C GLN A 279 -30.38 25.25 -63.42
N GLU A 280 -31.67 24.89 -63.54
CA GLU A 280 -32.28 23.79 -62.78
C GLU A 280 -31.63 22.44 -63.14
N ARG A 281 -31.30 22.20 -64.42
CA ARG A 281 -30.55 21.02 -64.86
C ARG A 281 -29.16 20.96 -64.24
N GLN A 282 -28.42 22.07 -64.26
CA GLN A 282 -27.08 22.14 -63.67
C GLN A 282 -27.11 21.96 -62.15
N GLU A 283 -28.10 22.51 -61.46
CA GLU A 283 -28.25 22.33 -60.01
C GLU A 283 -28.53 20.87 -59.64
N HIS A 284 -29.42 20.23 -60.39
CA HIS A 284 -29.72 18.81 -60.20
C HIS A 284 -28.50 17.91 -60.48
N GLU A 285 -27.67 18.24 -61.47
CA GLU A 285 -26.40 17.54 -61.73
C GLU A 285 -25.41 17.71 -60.57
N ARG A 286 -25.23 18.94 -60.05
CA ARG A 286 -24.39 19.20 -58.87
C ARG A 286 -24.84 18.42 -57.64
N ARG A 287 -26.16 18.35 -57.37
CA ARG A 287 -26.72 17.57 -56.25
C ARG A 287 -26.44 16.09 -56.40
N ARG A 288 -26.57 15.53 -57.61
CA ARG A 288 -26.24 14.12 -57.88
C ARG A 288 -24.76 13.81 -57.64
N GLU A 289 -23.86 14.68 -58.10
CA GLU A 289 -22.43 14.51 -57.85
C GLU A 289 -22.09 14.62 -56.37
N GLU A 290 -22.74 15.53 -55.64
CA GLU A 290 -22.55 15.67 -54.19
C GLU A 290 -23.06 14.45 -53.43
N GLU A 291 -24.23 13.93 -53.78
CA GLU A 291 -24.77 12.69 -53.23
C GLU A 291 -23.85 11.50 -53.50
N GLN A 292 -23.27 11.41 -54.71
CA GLN A 292 -22.29 10.38 -55.05
C GLN A 292 -21.00 10.53 -54.22
N ARG A 293 -20.48 11.75 -54.03
CA ARG A 293 -19.31 12.00 -53.16
C ARG A 293 -19.58 11.59 -51.71
N GLN A 294 -20.76 11.95 -51.19
CA GLN A 294 -21.18 11.56 -49.84
C GLN A 294 -21.35 10.05 -49.71
N GLN A 295 -21.84 9.37 -50.75
CA GLN A 295 -21.94 7.91 -50.77
C GLN A 295 -20.56 7.24 -50.77
N GLU A 296 -19.62 7.71 -51.59
CA GLU A 296 -18.23 7.23 -51.61
C GLU A 296 -17.52 7.47 -50.27
N GLU A 297 -17.76 8.61 -49.62
CA GLU A 297 -17.23 8.91 -48.28
C GLU A 297 -17.80 7.99 -47.21
N ARG A 298 -19.12 7.75 -47.22
CA ARG A 298 -19.77 6.78 -46.31
C ARG A 298 -19.23 5.37 -46.51
N GLU A 299 -18.97 4.97 -47.75
CA GLU A 299 -18.40 3.66 -48.06
C GLU A 299 -16.94 3.54 -47.57
N ARG A 300 -16.13 4.59 -47.75
CA ARG A 300 -14.76 4.65 -47.19
C ARG A 300 -14.76 4.55 -45.66
N LEU A 301 -15.64 5.29 -44.99
CA LEU A 301 -15.75 5.25 -43.53
C LEU A 301 -16.20 3.87 -43.04
N ARG A 302 -17.11 3.22 -43.78
CA ARG A 302 -17.52 1.84 -43.49
C ARG A 302 -16.37 0.86 -43.64
N GLN A 303 -15.60 0.95 -44.73
CA GLN A 303 -14.41 0.11 -44.94
C GLN A 303 -13.35 0.33 -43.85
N GLN A 304 -13.15 1.58 -43.41
CA GLN A 304 -12.25 1.88 -42.30
C GLN A 304 -12.70 1.22 -40.99
N LYS A 305 -13.99 1.33 -40.64
CA LYS A 305 -14.55 0.67 -39.46
C LYS A 305 -14.42 -0.85 -39.52
N GLU A 306 -14.71 -1.46 -40.69
CA GLU A 306 -14.52 -2.90 -40.90
C GLU A 306 -13.04 -3.30 -40.71
N GLN A 307 -12.07 -2.49 -41.18
CA GLN A 307 -10.64 -2.72 -40.94
C GLN A 307 -10.23 -2.58 -39.47
N GLU A 308 -10.76 -1.58 -38.76
CA GLU A 308 -10.53 -1.38 -37.32
C GLU A 308 -11.11 -2.54 -36.49
N GLU A 309 -12.32 -2.99 -36.81
CA GLU A 309 -12.95 -4.17 -36.19
C GLU A 309 -12.12 -5.44 -36.44
N GLU A 310 -11.62 -5.66 -37.67
CA GLU A 310 -10.72 -6.78 -37.96
C GLU A 310 -9.40 -6.69 -37.19
N GLN A 311 -8.82 -5.48 -37.03
CA GLN A 311 -7.61 -5.29 -36.23
C GLN A 311 -7.87 -5.63 -34.76
N HIS A 312 -9.00 -5.17 -34.22
CA HIS A 312 -9.40 -5.46 -32.85
C HIS A 312 -9.66 -6.96 -32.63
N GLU A 313 -10.29 -7.64 -33.60
CA GLU A 313 -10.50 -9.09 -33.55
C GLU A 313 -9.18 -9.86 -33.63
N ARG A 314 -8.22 -9.43 -34.45
CA ARG A 314 -6.85 -9.99 -34.47
C ARG A 314 -6.15 -9.86 -33.12
N LEU A 315 -6.21 -8.67 -32.51
CA LEU A 315 -5.63 -8.42 -31.18
C LEU A 315 -6.31 -9.29 -30.10
N ARG A 316 -7.63 -9.45 -30.17
CA ARG A 316 -8.39 -10.30 -29.26
C ARG A 316 -7.98 -11.78 -29.37
N GLN A 317 -7.83 -12.27 -30.60
CA GLN A 317 -7.35 -13.63 -30.86
C GLN A 317 -5.91 -13.84 -30.39
N GLU A 318 -5.04 -12.84 -30.52
CA GLU A 318 -3.67 -12.86 -30.00
C GLU A 318 -3.66 -12.95 -28.47
N GLN A 319 -4.40 -12.10 -27.78
CA GLN A 319 -4.54 -12.16 -26.32
C GLN A 319 -5.15 -13.48 -25.83
N GLU A 320 -6.08 -14.07 -26.59
CA GLU A 320 -6.64 -15.38 -26.25
C GLU A 320 -5.61 -16.49 -26.43
N ARG A 321 -4.77 -16.44 -27.47
CA ARG A 321 -3.64 -17.37 -27.64
C ARG A 321 -2.63 -17.25 -26.50
N GLU A 322 -2.28 -16.03 -26.09
CA GLU A 322 -1.39 -15.78 -24.95
C GLU A 322 -1.98 -16.34 -23.65
N ARG A 323 -3.27 -16.12 -23.40
CA ARG A 323 -3.98 -16.69 -22.24
C ARG A 323 -3.94 -18.22 -22.25
N GLN A 324 -4.24 -18.84 -23.38
CA GLN A 324 -4.18 -20.31 -23.52
C GLN A 324 -2.75 -20.85 -23.37
N GLU A 325 -1.74 -20.11 -23.83
CA GLU A 325 -0.33 -20.50 -23.64
C GLU A 325 0.10 -20.40 -22.18
N HIS A 326 -0.31 -19.33 -21.48
CA HIS A 326 -0.08 -19.18 -20.05
C HIS A 326 -0.74 -20.30 -19.25
N GLU A 327 -1.98 -20.66 -19.59
CA GLU A 327 -2.70 -21.77 -18.96
C GLU A 327 -2.00 -23.12 -19.20
N ARG A 328 -1.58 -23.42 -20.43
CA ARG A 328 -0.76 -24.62 -20.73
C ARG A 328 0.53 -24.67 -19.92
N ARG A 329 1.27 -23.56 -19.83
CA ARG A 329 2.52 -23.49 -19.05
C ARG A 329 2.26 -23.77 -17.56
N ARG A 330 1.16 -23.23 -17.03
CA ARG A 330 0.74 -23.46 -15.65
C ARG A 330 0.39 -24.94 -15.41
N GLU A 331 -0.38 -25.57 -16.31
CA GLU A 331 -0.71 -26.99 -16.22
C GLU A 331 0.54 -27.89 -16.31
N GLU A 332 1.47 -27.59 -17.22
CA GLU A 332 2.74 -28.32 -17.31
C GLU A 332 3.59 -28.18 -16.04
N GLU A 333 3.59 -27.01 -15.40
CA GLU A 333 4.30 -26.78 -14.15
C GLU A 333 3.66 -27.52 -12.98
N GLU A 334 2.33 -27.51 -12.88
CA GLU A 334 1.58 -28.31 -11.91
C GLU A 334 1.83 -29.81 -12.10
N GLN A 335 1.92 -30.29 -13.35
CA GLN A 335 2.27 -31.69 -13.63
C GLN A 335 3.71 -32.00 -13.22
N ARG A 336 4.69 -31.14 -13.55
CA ARG A 336 6.09 -31.29 -13.10
C ARG A 336 6.23 -31.30 -11.58
N GLN A 337 5.37 -30.57 -10.86
CA GLN A 337 5.31 -30.63 -9.40
C GLN A 337 4.73 -31.96 -8.90
N ARG A 338 3.64 -32.45 -9.50
CA ARG A 338 3.07 -33.76 -9.14
C ARG A 338 4.04 -34.92 -9.38
N GLU A 339 4.77 -34.91 -10.49
CA GLU A 339 5.80 -35.92 -10.79
C GLU A 339 6.95 -35.88 -9.77
N ARG A 340 7.40 -34.68 -9.35
CA ARG A 340 8.39 -34.52 -8.27
C ARG A 340 7.90 -35.09 -6.93
N VAL A 341 6.65 -34.82 -6.56
CA VAL A 341 6.06 -35.36 -5.31
C VAL A 341 5.88 -36.89 -5.39
N GLY A 342 5.50 -37.41 -6.57
CA GLY A 342 5.37 -38.85 -6.80
C GLY A 342 6.67 -39.62 -6.59
N GLN A 343 7.80 -39.10 -7.10
CA GLN A 343 9.12 -39.70 -6.91
C GLN A 343 9.59 -39.68 -5.43
N GLY A 344 9.14 -38.69 -4.65
CA GLY A 344 9.44 -38.62 -3.21
C GLY A 344 8.74 -39.69 -2.38
N ARG A 345 7.46 -39.99 -2.67
CA ARG A 345 6.66 -40.96 -1.90
C ARG A 345 7.19 -42.39 -1.99
N THR A 346 7.63 -42.82 -3.17
CA THR A 346 8.21 -44.17 -3.35
C THR A 346 9.50 -44.36 -2.55
N THR A 347 10.23 -43.27 -2.29
CA THR A 347 11.47 -43.32 -1.52
C THR A 347 11.19 -43.48 -0.02
N GLN A 348 10.19 -42.77 0.52
CA GLN A 348 9.80 -42.89 1.93
C GLN A 348 9.20 -44.26 2.28
N GLU A 349 8.30 -44.80 1.45
CA GLU A 349 7.70 -46.12 1.67
C GLU A 349 8.76 -47.24 1.70
N TYR A 350 9.85 -47.12 0.95
CA TYR A 350 10.95 -48.09 0.99
C TYR A 350 11.66 -48.09 2.36
N TYR A 351 11.95 -46.92 2.92
CA TYR A 351 12.63 -46.79 4.21
C TYR A 351 11.76 -47.22 5.40
N GLU A 352 10.46 -46.91 5.38
CA GLU A 352 9.55 -47.31 6.46
C GLU A 352 9.35 -48.83 6.53
N ASN A 353 9.29 -49.50 5.38
CA ASN A 353 9.20 -50.96 5.31
C ASN A 353 10.47 -51.66 5.84
N GLU A 354 11.65 -51.09 5.59
CA GLU A 354 12.94 -51.57 6.14
C GLU A 354 12.96 -51.46 7.67
N LYS A 355 12.51 -50.32 8.22
CA LYS A 355 12.51 -50.07 9.67
C LYS A 355 11.61 -51.03 10.43
N GLN A 356 10.38 -51.25 9.96
CA GLN A 356 9.46 -52.21 10.57
C GLN A 356 10.01 -53.63 10.61
N LYS A 357 10.80 -54.01 9.59
CA LYS A 357 11.40 -55.34 9.51
C LYS A 357 12.44 -55.57 10.62
N GLN A 358 13.19 -54.53 10.98
CA GLN A 358 14.19 -54.57 12.06
C GLN A 358 13.54 -54.61 13.45
N GLU A 359 12.48 -53.84 13.67
CA GLU A 359 11.75 -53.81 14.96
C GLU A 359 11.12 -55.18 15.30
N ILE A 360 10.55 -55.88 14.31
CA ILE A 360 10.03 -57.24 14.48
C ILE A 360 11.14 -58.26 14.82
N GLU A 361 12.37 -58.00 14.38
CA GLU A 361 13.50 -58.87 14.66
C GLU A 361 14.04 -58.69 16.08
N GLN A 362 14.05 -57.46 16.59
CA GLN A 362 14.44 -57.14 17.96
C GLN A 362 13.44 -57.68 18.99
N GLN A 363 12.14 -57.58 18.70
CA GLN A 363 11.09 -58.10 19.60
C GLN A 363 11.14 -59.62 19.81
N ARG A 364 11.83 -60.38 18.96
CA ARG A 364 12.01 -61.83 19.14
C ARG A 364 13.16 -62.22 20.05
N ARG A 365 14.04 -61.29 20.44
CA ARG A 365 15.22 -61.58 21.26
C ARG A 365 15.29 -60.59 22.42
N GLY A 366 14.59 -60.87 23.52
CA GLY A 366 14.79 -60.07 24.72
C GLY A 366 13.73 -60.31 25.79
N ASN A 367 13.86 -61.41 26.53
CA ASN A 367 13.18 -61.65 27.79
C ASN A 367 14.26 -62.01 28.82
N GLY A 368 14.34 -61.23 29.90
CA GLY A 368 14.91 -61.69 31.16
C GLY A 368 16.07 -60.84 31.72
N TYR A 369 15.89 -60.48 32.99
CA TYR A 369 16.87 -60.18 34.05
C TYR A 369 17.00 -58.71 34.49
N GLU A 370 16.24 -58.43 35.55
CA GLU A 370 16.48 -57.59 36.75
C GLU A 370 17.79 -58.07 37.45
N GLU A 371 18.54 -57.37 38.32
CA GLU A 371 18.26 -56.43 39.41
C GLU A 371 19.62 -55.99 40.04
N GLU A 372 19.61 -55.08 41.04
CA GLU A 372 20.65 -54.75 42.08
C GLU A 372 22.09 -54.27 41.73
N GLN A 373 22.78 -53.41 42.48
CA GLN A 373 22.58 -52.05 43.05
C GLN A 373 23.84 -51.72 43.86
N GLU A 374 24.41 -50.54 43.58
CA GLU A 374 25.26 -49.72 44.47
C GLU A 374 26.79 -49.98 44.52
N ASN A 375 27.54 -49.27 43.66
CA ASN A 375 28.85 -48.66 44.03
C ASN A 375 29.17 -47.43 43.14
N GLY A 376 28.47 -46.30 43.38
CA GLY A 376 28.47 -45.14 42.46
C GLY A 376 29.39 -43.97 42.81
N GLN A 377 29.99 -43.90 43.99
CA GLN A 377 30.40 -42.58 44.51
C GLN A 377 31.68 -41.98 43.88
N GLU A 378 32.64 -42.78 43.41
CA GLU A 378 33.84 -42.23 42.72
C GLU A 378 33.60 -42.02 41.20
N GLN A 379 32.77 -42.86 40.60
CA GLN A 379 32.30 -42.70 39.22
C GLN A 379 31.49 -41.40 39.11
N ASP A 380 30.68 -41.09 40.14
CA ASP A 380 29.86 -39.89 40.20
C ASP A 380 30.69 -38.60 40.21
N GLU A 381 31.87 -38.55 40.86
CA GLU A 381 32.68 -37.33 40.89
C GLU A 381 33.34 -37.05 39.53
N ARG A 382 33.86 -38.08 38.85
CA ARG A 382 34.37 -37.96 37.47
C ARG A 382 33.28 -37.56 36.49
N ASN A 383 32.12 -38.19 36.60
CA ASN A 383 30.97 -37.86 35.77
C ASN A 383 30.46 -36.44 36.04
N ARG A 384 30.48 -35.99 37.30
CA ARG A 384 30.11 -34.63 37.67
C ARG A 384 31.06 -33.60 37.06
N GLN A 385 32.38 -33.86 37.10
CA GLN A 385 33.38 -33.00 36.46
C GLN A 385 33.22 -32.95 34.94
N GLU A 386 32.94 -34.08 34.30
CA GLU A 386 32.74 -34.16 32.86
C GLU A 386 31.42 -33.49 32.42
N GLN A 387 30.33 -33.68 33.18
CA GLN A 387 29.07 -32.97 32.96
C GLN A 387 29.21 -31.47 33.18
N GLU A 388 29.98 -31.03 34.18
CA GLU A 388 30.20 -29.62 34.43
C GLU A 388 31.01 -28.95 33.31
N LYS A 389 31.99 -29.69 32.73
CA LYS A 389 32.72 -29.25 31.53
C LYS A 389 31.80 -29.12 30.32
N ILE A 390 30.96 -30.12 30.04
CA ILE A 390 29.98 -30.08 28.94
C ILE A 390 29.00 -28.92 29.13
N ARG A 391 28.55 -28.69 30.37
CA ARG A 391 27.63 -27.60 30.70
C ARG A 391 28.27 -26.24 30.47
N GLN A 392 29.53 -26.03 30.87
CA GLN A 392 30.27 -24.79 30.60
C GLN A 392 30.47 -24.56 29.09
N GLU A 393 30.76 -25.62 28.34
CA GLU A 393 30.96 -25.56 26.89
C GLU A 393 29.65 -25.22 26.15
N LEU A 394 28.52 -25.82 26.56
CA LEU A 394 27.18 -25.47 26.06
C LEU A 394 26.75 -24.05 26.45
N GLU A 395 27.17 -23.56 27.62
CA GLU A 395 26.85 -22.21 28.08
C GLU A 395 27.62 -21.15 27.28
N LEU A 396 28.89 -21.41 26.96
CA LEU A 396 29.67 -20.60 26.00
C LEU A 396 29.06 -20.64 24.59
N GLU A 397 28.68 -21.82 24.09
CA GLU A 397 28.08 -21.95 22.77
C GLU A 397 26.71 -21.22 22.68
N ARG A 398 25.94 -21.21 23.78
CA ARG A 398 24.70 -20.43 23.88
C ARG A 398 24.97 -18.93 23.91
N GLN A 399 26.02 -18.48 24.58
CA GLN A 399 26.41 -17.06 24.59
C GLN A 399 26.86 -16.61 23.20
N GLU A 400 27.68 -17.39 22.50
CA GLU A 400 28.11 -17.10 21.13
C GLU A 400 26.92 -17.11 20.14
N LYS A 401 26.00 -18.07 20.27
CA LYS A 401 24.76 -18.09 19.45
C LYS A 401 23.87 -16.89 19.77
N GLY A 402 23.73 -16.52 21.04
CA GLY A 402 22.97 -15.33 21.46
C GLY A 402 23.55 -14.05 20.87
N GLN A 403 24.87 -13.86 20.96
CA GLN A 403 25.57 -12.71 20.38
C GLN A 403 25.41 -12.63 18.86
N LYS A 404 25.52 -13.76 18.15
CA LYS A 404 25.26 -13.80 16.70
C LYS A 404 23.82 -13.44 16.34
N ILE A 405 22.85 -13.90 17.12
CA ILE A 405 21.45 -13.55 16.90
C ILE A 405 21.26 -12.04 17.11
N GLU A 406 21.79 -11.46 18.19
CA GLU A 406 21.71 -10.01 18.46
C GLU A 406 22.39 -9.17 17.35
N GLU A 407 23.55 -9.61 16.84
CA GLU A 407 24.21 -8.96 15.69
C GLU A 407 23.36 -9.03 14.42
N GLU A 408 22.78 -10.21 14.12
CA GLU A 408 21.86 -10.38 12.98
C GLU A 408 20.57 -9.56 13.15
N GLU A 409 20.05 -9.40 14.37
CA GLU A 409 18.89 -8.55 14.64
C GLU A 409 19.21 -7.08 14.42
N HIS A 410 20.37 -6.63 14.88
CA HIS A 410 20.85 -5.26 14.68
C HIS A 410 21.04 -4.95 13.18
N GLU A 411 21.65 -5.86 12.43
CA GLU A 411 21.85 -5.70 10.99
C GLU A 411 20.53 -5.68 10.21
N ARG A 412 19.55 -6.51 10.60
CA ARG A 412 18.19 -6.45 10.02
C ARG A 412 17.49 -5.14 10.33
N HIS A 413 17.66 -4.60 11.54
CA HIS A 413 17.05 -3.33 11.94
C HIS A 413 17.67 -2.17 11.15
N GLU A 414 18.99 -2.14 10.97
CA GLU A 414 19.65 -1.15 10.10
C GLU A 414 19.20 -1.23 8.64
N ILE A 415 19.00 -2.45 8.11
CA ILE A 415 18.49 -2.64 6.74
C ILE A 415 17.04 -2.14 6.63
N PHE A 416 16.23 -2.36 7.67
CA PHE A 416 14.85 -1.87 7.72
C PHE A 416 14.80 -0.34 7.77
N ASP A 417 15.60 0.28 8.63
CA ASP A 417 15.69 1.75 8.75
C ASP A 417 16.15 2.39 7.45
N LYS A 418 17.21 1.85 6.80
CA LYS A 418 17.65 2.32 5.47
C LYS A 418 16.59 2.14 4.38
N LYS A 419 15.78 1.08 4.46
CA LYS A 419 14.67 0.88 3.51
C LYS A 419 13.56 1.88 3.74
N GLN A 420 13.24 2.21 5.00
CA GLN A 420 12.26 3.25 5.30
C GLN A 420 12.73 4.63 4.83
N GLU A 421 13.99 5.00 5.09
CA GLU A 421 14.56 6.26 4.60
C GLU A 421 14.48 6.36 3.07
N ASN A 422 14.82 5.27 2.36
CA ASN A 422 14.77 5.25 0.90
C ASN A 422 13.33 5.29 0.36
N TYR A 423 12.37 4.64 1.04
CA TYR A 423 10.94 4.75 0.70
C TYR A 423 10.42 6.17 0.92
N GLU A 424 10.80 6.82 2.02
CA GLU A 424 10.40 8.19 2.33
C GLU A 424 11.01 9.19 1.33
N GLU A 425 12.27 9.00 0.91
CA GLU A 425 12.91 9.79 -0.13
C GLU A 425 12.26 9.58 -1.51
N GLU A 426 11.98 8.34 -1.92
CA GLU A 426 11.27 8.04 -3.17
C GLU A 426 9.85 8.64 -3.18
N GLU A 427 9.13 8.56 -2.06
CA GLU A 427 7.79 9.13 -1.94
C GLU A 427 7.84 10.67 -1.95
N GLN A 428 8.87 11.30 -1.36
CA GLN A 428 9.09 12.74 -1.50
C GLN A 428 9.41 13.13 -2.95
N HIS A 429 10.22 12.35 -3.66
CA HIS A 429 10.55 12.61 -5.06
C HIS A 429 9.35 12.43 -6.00
N GLN A 430 8.41 11.52 -5.69
CA GLN A 430 7.18 11.35 -6.46
C GLN A 430 6.15 12.45 -6.19
N ARG A 431 6.05 12.95 -4.95
CA ARG A 431 5.10 14.03 -4.61
C ARG A 431 5.47 15.39 -5.22
N GLN A 432 6.76 15.70 -5.36
CA GLN A 432 7.21 16.99 -5.93
C GLN A 432 6.63 17.32 -7.32
N PRO A 433 6.73 16.44 -8.34
CA PRO A 433 6.16 16.72 -9.66
C PRO A 433 4.63 16.76 -9.66
N GLU A 434 3.95 15.96 -8.83
CA GLU A 434 2.49 16.01 -8.70
C GLU A 434 2.02 17.34 -8.08
N GLU A 435 2.70 17.83 -7.05
CA GLU A 435 2.43 19.14 -6.44
C GLU A 435 2.69 20.29 -7.43
N GLU A 436 3.76 20.22 -8.23
CA GLU A 436 4.03 21.19 -9.30
C GLU A 436 2.96 21.16 -10.41
N GLU A 437 2.48 19.97 -10.79
CA GLU A 437 1.41 19.82 -11.79
C GLU A 437 0.08 20.39 -11.26
N GLU A 438 -0.27 20.11 -10.00
CA GLU A 438 -1.46 20.66 -9.34
C GLU A 438 -1.34 22.19 -9.17
N GLU A 439 -0.16 22.72 -8.85
CA GLU A 439 0.07 24.17 -8.82
C GLU A 439 -0.09 24.79 -10.22
N LEU A 440 0.41 24.12 -11.26
CA LEU A 440 0.25 24.57 -12.65
C LEU A 440 -1.22 24.56 -13.08
N LYS A 441 -2.00 23.53 -12.72
CA LYS A 441 -3.44 23.45 -12.96
C LYS A 441 -4.18 24.59 -12.25
N ARG A 442 -3.83 24.88 -10.99
CA ARG A 442 -4.39 26.02 -10.23
C ARG A 442 -4.07 27.35 -10.89
N LYS A 443 -2.82 27.58 -11.31
CA LYS A 443 -2.41 28.80 -12.04
C LYS A 443 -3.14 28.96 -13.37
N ARG A 444 -3.34 27.86 -14.13
CA ARG A 444 -4.11 27.88 -15.38
C ARG A 444 -5.57 28.26 -15.13
N LYS A 445 -6.20 27.68 -14.11
CA LYS A 445 -7.57 28.00 -13.73
C LYS A 445 -7.72 29.45 -13.26
N GLU A 446 -6.78 29.96 -12.48
CA GLU A 446 -6.76 31.37 -12.08
C GLU A 446 -6.59 32.32 -13.26
N GLU A 447 -5.77 31.97 -14.27
CA GLU A 447 -5.63 32.77 -15.49
C GLU A 447 -6.90 32.73 -16.35
N GLU A 448 -7.56 31.57 -16.46
CA GLU A 448 -8.85 31.43 -17.15
C GLU A 448 -9.94 32.27 -16.48
N GLU A 449 -10.04 32.23 -15.14
CA GLU A 449 -10.97 33.07 -14.36
C GLU A 449 -10.66 34.57 -14.47
N LYS A 450 -9.37 34.96 -14.58
CA LYS A 450 -8.99 36.36 -14.86
C LYS A 450 -9.38 36.78 -16.26
N GLU A 451 -9.22 35.91 -17.25
CA GLU A 451 -9.58 36.19 -18.65
C GLU A 451 -11.10 36.34 -18.79
N ASP A 452 -11.89 35.46 -18.17
CA ASP A 452 -13.35 35.57 -18.14
C ASP A 452 -13.82 36.87 -17.46
N ARG A 453 -13.15 37.28 -16.37
CA ARG A 453 -13.42 38.57 -15.72
C ARG A 453 -13.14 39.76 -16.63
N ARG A 454 -12.03 39.73 -17.39
CA ARG A 454 -11.71 40.80 -18.36
C ARG A 454 -12.75 40.89 -19.47
N ARG A 455 -13.22 39.73 -19.98
CA ARG A 455 -14.30 39.68 -20.99
C ARG A 455 -15.58 40.28 -20.44
N LEU A 456 -15.96 39.92 -19.21
CA LEU A 456 -17.13 40.48 -18.54
C LEU A 456 -17.02 42.00 -18.31
N GLU A 457 -15.84 42.50 -17.94
CA GLU A 457 -15.58 43.93 -17.78
C GLU A 457 -15.65 44.68 -19.13
N GLU A 458 -15.15 44.07 -20.20
CA GLU A 458 -15.24 44.62 -21.55
C GLU A 458 -16.68 44.66 -22.06
N ASP A 459 -17.45 43.60 -21.85
CA ASP A 459 -18.87 43.55 -22.22
C ASP A 459 -19.68 44.59 -21.43
N ASN A 460 -19.42 44.75 -20.13
CA ASN A 460 -20.04 45.80 -19.32
C ASN A 460 -19.69 47.21 -19.83
N ARG A 461 -18.43 47.44 -20.22
CA ARG A 461 -18.01 48.72 -20.81
C ARG A 461 -18.74 48.99 -22.13
N ARG A 462 -18.88 47.99 -23.00
CA ARG A 462 -19.65 48.10 -24.26
C ARG A 462 -21.12 48.44 -23.98
N LEU A 463 -21.74 47.74 -23.02
CA LEU A 463 -23.11 48.02 -22.60
C LEU A 463 -23.28 49.44 -22.03
N GLU A 464 -22.30 49.94 -21.27
CA GLU A 464 -22.33 51.32 -20.77
C GLU A 464 -22.19 52.35 -21.90
N GLU A 465 -21.37 52.09 -22.91
CA GLU A 465 -21.25 52.94 -24.10
C GLU A 465 -22.54 52.95 -24.91
N ASP A 466 -23.15 51.80 -25.13
CA ASP A 466 -24.43 51.70 -25.86
C ASP A 466 -25.55 52.41 -25.10
N ARG A 467 -25.59 52.28 -23.76
CA ARG A 467 -26.52 53.05 -22.93
C ARG A 467 -26.33 54.56 -23.09
N ARG A 468 -25.07 55.04 -23.12
CA ARG A 468 -24.78 56.47 -23.34
C ARG A 468 -25.24 56.94 -24.71
N ARG A 469 -25.03 56.15 -25.77
CA ARG A 469 -25.50 56.45 -27.12
C ARG A 469 -27.02 56.53 -27.18
N LEU A 470 -27.72 55.60 -26.53
CA LEU A 470 -29.18 55.60 -26.44
C LEU A 470 -29.72 56.83 -25.68
N ASP A 471 -29.08 57.23 -24.58
CA ASP A 471 -29.44 58.45 -23.86
C ASP A 471 -29.23 59.71 -24.72
N GLU A 472 -28.19 59.72 -25.55
CA GLU A 472 -27.89 60.80 -26.50
C GLU A 472 -28.93 60.89 -27.62
N ASP A 473 -29.27 59.74 -28.21
CA ASP A 473 -30.33 59.62 -29.21
C ASP A 473 -31.69 60.06 -28.62
N HIS A 474 -32.00 59.67 -27.38
CA HIS A 474 -33.21 60.12 -26.69
C HIS A 474 -33.22 61.65 -26.47
N ARG A 475 -32.10 62.25 -26.06
CA ARG A 475 -31.99 63.73 -25.94
C ARG A 475 -32.23 64.41 -27.29
N HIS A 476 -31.66 63.87 -28.36
CA HIS A 476 -31.82 64.41 -29.70
C HIS A 476 -33.28 64.30 -30.20
N LEU A 477 -33.96 63.19 -29.90
CA LEU A 477 -35.38 63.02 -30.21
C LEU A 477 -36.28 63.98 -29.42
N GLU A 478 -35.98 64.24 -28.15
CA GLU A 478 -36.69 65.26 -27.36
C GLU A 478 -36.50 66.67 -27.92
N GLU A 479 -35.29 67.02 -28.34
CA GLU A 479 -35.00 68.32 -28.97
C GLU A 479 -35.76 68.49 -30.28
N LEU A 480 -35.79 67.46 -31.13
CA LEU A 480 -36.59 67.44 -32.35
C LEU A 480 -38.09 67.60 -32.06
N SER A 481 -38.61 66.95 -31.02
CA SER A 481 -40.01 67.10 -30.58
C SER A 481 -40.32 68.52 -30.08
N ARG A 482 -39.40 69.16 -29.35
CA ARG A 482 -39.55 70.56 -28.91
C ARG A 482 -39.56 71.54 -30.10
N ILE A 483 -38.75 71.28 -31.13
CA ILE A 483 -38.73 72.09 -32.35
C ILE A 483 -40.05 71.92 -33.10
N ASP A 484 -40.58 70.70 -33.23
CA ASP A 484 -41.88 70.44 -33.87
C ASP A 484 -43.04 71.13 -33.15
N GLN A 485 -43.05 71.12 -31.81
CA GLN A 485 -44.06 71.82 -31.02
C GLN A 485 -44.00 73.35 -31.20
N LYS A 486 -42.81 73.95 -31.31
CA LYS A 486 -42.66 75.39 -31.59
C LYS A 486 -43.08 75.78 -33.00
N MET A 487 -43.03 74.84 -33.95
CA MET A 487 -43.45 75.05 -35.33
C MET A 487 -44.96 74.89 -35.53
N LYS A 488 -45.73 74.46 -34.51
CA LYS A 488 -47.19 74.31 -34.65
C LYS A 488 -47.85 75.70 -34.68
N PRO A 489 -48.45 76.09 -35.82
CA PRO A 489 -49.03 77.40 -36.00
C PRO A 489 -50.28 77.53 -35.12
N GLU A 490 -50.35 78.64 -34.37
CA GLU A 490 -51.58 79.03 -33.69
C GLU A 490 -52.71 79.07 -34.72
N LYS A 491 -53.75 78.27 -34.45
CA LYS A 491 -54.94 78.15 -35.28
C LYS A 491 -55.76 79.45 -35.20
N GLU A 492 -55.30 80.50 -35.86
CA GLU A 492 -56.14 81.64 -36.16
C GLU A 492 -56.51 81.61 -37.64
N GLY A 493 -57.81 81.43 -37.86
CA GLY A 493 -58.39 81.29 -39.19
C GLY A 493 -58.14 82.53 -40.03
N GLY A 494 -57.64 82.31 -41.25
CA GLY A 494 -57.46 83.42 -42.18
C GLY A 494 -56.74 83.01 -43.44
N LYS A 495 -57.52 82.54 -44.42
CA LYS A 495 -57.29 82.69 -45.87
C LYS A 495 -55.92 82.26 -46.42
N SER A 496 -55.98 81.12 -47.10
CA SER A 496 -55.08 80.63 -48.13
C SER A 496 -54.58 81.73 -49.09
N GLU A 497 -53.35 82.19 -48.95
CA GLU A 497 -52.56 82.77 -50.05
C GLU A 497 -51.12 82.27 -49.95
N GLY A 498 -50.52 82.05 -51.11
CA GLY A 498 -49.47 81.06 -51.34
C GLY A 498 -48.18 81.27 -50.58
N TYR A 499 -47.64 80.17 -50.06
CA TYR A 499 -46.21 80.04 -49.82
C TYR A 499 -45.66 78.94 -50.71
N GLU A 500 -44.76 79.37 -51.60
CA GLU A 500 -44.02 78.57 -52.55
C GLU A 500 -43.25 77.45 -51.86
N LYS A 501 -43.68 76.23 -52.15
CA LYS A 501 -43.01 74.99 -51.81
C LYS A 501 -41.69 74.94 -52.59
N HIS A 502 -40.63 75.47 -52.00
CA HIS A 502 -39.27 75.23 -52.48
C HIS A 502 -39.05 73.71 -52.45
N GLN A 503 -39.03 73.13 -53.65
CA GLN A 503 -38.62 71.76 -53.90
C GLN A 503 -37.15 71.67 -53.51
N LEU A 504 -36.86 71.17 -52.30
CA LEU A 504 -35.52 70.69 -51.97
C LEU A 504 -35.29 69.47 -52.85
N THR A 505 -34.54 69.71 -53.92
CA THR A 505 -34.12 68.75 -54.92
C THR A 505 -33.29 67.64 -54.28
N VAL A 506 -33.44 66.46 -54.86
CA VAL A 506 -33.12 65.10 -54.40
C VAL A 506 -31.62 64.83 -54.11
N ASP A 507 -30.75 65.84 -54.09
CA ASP A 507 -29.31 65.64 -53.92
C ASP A 507 -28.83 65.59 -52.46
N GLY A 508 -29.73 65.71 -51.48
CA GLY A 508 -29.39 65.70 -50.05
C GLY A 508 -29.45 64.36 -49.32
N VAL A 509 -30.11 63.33 -49.87
CA VAL A 509 -30.39 62.07 -49.14
C VAL A 509 -29.78 60.86 -49.84
N ARG A 510 -28.48 60.94 -50.13
CA ARG A 510 -27.63 59.75 -50.27
C ARG A 510 -26.86 59.51 -48.96
N ILE A 511 -27.57 59.44 -47.84
CA ILE A 511 -27.01 58.86 -46.62
C ILE A 511 -27.33 57.36 -46.67
N ARG A 512 -26.37 56.68 -47.29
CA ARG A 512 -26.10 55.24 -47.37
C ARG A 512 -26.99 54.37 -46.46
N GLU A 513 -27.88 53.61 -47.08
CA GLU A 513 -28.55 52.44 -46.51
C GLU A 513 -27.57 51.44 -45.86
N ASN A 514 -26.30 51.48 -46.26
CA ASN A 514 -25.23 50.71 -45.61
C ASN A 514 -25.07 51.07 -44.12
N GLU A 515 -25.23 52.33 -43.71
CA GLU A 515 -25.15 52.70 -42.28
C GLU A 515 -26.37 52.16 -41.51
N LYS A 516 -27.54 52.08 -42.17
CA LYS A 516 -28.77 51.56 -41.57
C LYS A 516 -28.69 50.03 -41.38
N LYS A 517 -28.19 49.31 -42.38
CA LYS A 517 -27.89 47.87 -42.28
C LYS A 517 -26.78 47.59 -41.26
N GLN A 518 -25.77 48.44 -41.18
CA GLN A 518 -24.68 48.26 -40.22
C GLN A 518 -25.16 48.47 -38.78
N ARG A 519 -26.00 49.49 -38.50
CA ARG A 519 -26.64 49.64 -37.18
C ARG A 519 -27.58 48.48 -36.84
N GLN A 520 -28.28 47.93 -37.84
CA GLN A 520 -29.17 46.78 -37.62
C GLN A 520 -28.39 45.50 -37.29
N LEU A 521 -27.27 45.25 -37.99
CA LEU A 521 -26.34 44.16 -37.67
C LEU A 521 -25.65 44.35 -36.30
N GLU A 522 -25.31 45.58 -35.92
CA GLU A 522 -24.79 45.87 -34.57
C GLU A 522 -25.83 45.54 -33.49
N LEU A 523 -27.09 45.93 -33.68
CA LEU A 523 -28.17 45.64 -32.72
C LEU A 523 -28.49 44.14 -32.63
N GLU A 524 -28.42 43.39 -33.72
CA GLU A 524 -28.62 41.93 -33.73
C GLU A 524 -27.43 41.21 -33.07
N HIS A 525 -26.21 41.73 -33.19
CA HIS A 525 -25.04 41.15 -32.52
C HIS A 525 -25.07 41.34 -30.99
N TYR A 526 -25.83 42.31 -30.46
CA TYR A 526 -25.94 42.54 -29.00
C TYR A 526 -27.07 41.76 -28.31
N GLY A 527 -27.78 40.86 -29.01
CA GLY A 527 -28.62 39.82 -28.38
C GLY A 527 -29.64 40.32 -27.35
N LEU A 528 -30.11 41.57 -27.49
CA LEU A 528 -31.11 42.17 -26.60
C LEU A 528 -32.49 41.64 -26.97
N ASP A 529 -32.70 40.35 -26.72
CA ASP A 529 -34.00 39.73 -26.80
C ASP A 529 -34.94 40.37 -25.78
N LYS A 530 -36.00 40.96 -26.33
CA LYS A 530 -37.14 41.52 -25.60
C LYS A 530 -37.88 40.38 -24.90
N GLY A 531 -37.37 39.92 -23.76
CA GLY A 531 -37.93 38.70 -23.18
C GLY A 531 -37.66 38.37 -21.72
N ASN A 532 -36.91 39.17 -20.94
CA ASN A 532 -36.77 38.89 -19.51
C ASN A 532 -37.79 39.66 -18.67
N GLN A 533 -39.02 39.13 -18.66
CA GLN A 533 -39.91 39.25 -17.51
C GLN A 533 -39.45 38.22 -16.47
N VAL A 534 -38.56 38.61 -15.56
CA VAL A 534 -38.25 37.83 -14.35
C VAL A 534 -39.13 38.37 -13.22
N SER A 535 -39.68 37.42 -12.47
CA SER A 535 -40.63 37.56 -11.35
C SER A 535 -40.20 38.53 -10.25
#